data_AF-A0A1F4Q1T4-F1
#
_entry.id   AF-A0A1F4Q1T4-F1
#
_cell.length_a   1.000
_cell.length_b   1.000
_cell.length_c   1.000
_cell.angle_alpha   90.00
_cell.angle_beta   90.00
_cell.angle_gamma   90.00
#
_symmetry.space_group_name_H-M   'P 1'
#
loop_
_entity.id
_entity.type
_entity.pdbx_description
1 polymer ?
#
loop_
_entity_poly.entity_id
_entity_poly.type
_entity_poly.pdbx_seq_one_letter_code
_entity_poly.pdbx_strand_id
1 'polypeptide(L)' 'MVPRDKTDKLGQMAEKALKEAVKGALEQHRRMKVPAVYMRNGRIVYLMPDGRVVNKPNDRKSAKK' A
#
# COMPACT_ATOMS: atom_id res chain seq x y z
N MET A 1 -25.65 -20.54 13.94
CA MET A 1 -24.54 -20.64 12.97
C MET A 1 -24.91 -19.82 11.74
N VAL A 2 -24.24 -18.70 11.49
CA VAL A 2 -24.50 -17.86 10.31
C VAL A 2 -23.96 -18.60 9.07
N PRO A 3 -24.73 -18.76 7.98
CA PRO A 3 -24.27 -19.50 6.80
C PRO A 3 -23.03 -18.83 6.21
N ARG A 4 -21.88 -19.52 6.31
CA ARG A 4 -20.55 -19.06 5.89
C ARG A 4 -20.44 -18.69 4.40
N ASP A 5 -21.39 -19.14 3.58
CA ASP A 5 -21.30 -19.10 2.11
C ASP A 5 -21.55 -17.72 1.49
N LYS A 6 -22.46 -16.91 2.07
CA LYS A 6 -22.78 -15.57 1.54
C LYS A 6 -21.73 -14.52 1.90
N THR A 7 -21.15 -14.63 3.08
CA THR A 7 -20.11 -13.71 3.57
C THR A 7 -18.83 -13.84 2.75
N ASP A 8 -18.55 -15.03 2.23
CA ASP A 8 -17.35 -15.32 1.43
C ASP A 8 -17.37 -14.59 0.08
N LYS A 9 -18.49 -14.65 -0.66
CA LYS A 9 -18.65 -13.91 -1.93
C LYS A 9 -18.60 -12.40 -1.74
N LEU A 10 -19.20 -11.89 -0.67
CA LEU A 10 -19.20 -10.46 -0.36
C LEU A 10 -17.79 -9.99 0.06
N GLY A 11 -17.07 -10.82 0.82
CA GLY A 11 -15.66 -10.61 1.16
C GLY A 11 -14.75 -10.61 -0.07
N GLN A 12 -14.95 -11.53 -1.01
CA GLN A 12 -14.20 -11.57 -2.27
C GLN A 12 -14.46 -10.33 -3.15
N MET A 13 -15.71 -9.88 -3.23
CA MET A 13 -16.05 -8.63 -3.93
C MET A 13 -15.40 -7.41 -3.26
N ALA A 14 -15.45 -7.33 -1.93
CA ALA A 14 -14.81 -6.26 -1.17
C ALA A 14 -13.28 -6.26 -1.34
N GLU A 15 -12.65 -7.44 -1.33
CA GLU A 15 -11.20 -7.58 -1.56
C GLU A 15 -10.82 -7.11 -2.97
N LYS A 16 -11.60 -7.49 -3.99
CA LYS A 16 -11.37 -7.05 -5.36
C LYS A 16 -11.49 -5.53 -5.48
N ALA A 17 -12.55 -4.94 -4.93
CA ALA A 17 -12.75 -3.49 -4.93
C ALA A 17 -11.60 -2.76 -4.21
N LEU A 18 -11.14 -3.29 -3.07
CA LEU A 18 -10.00 -2.75 -2.34
C LEU A 18 -8.71 -2.81 -3.17
N LYS A 19 -8.44 -3.94 -3.82
CA LYS A 19 -7.26 -4.10 -4.69
C LYS A 19 -7.25 -3.08 -5.83
N GLU A 20 -8.39 -2.85 -6.48
CA GLU A 20 -8.49 -1.87 -7.57
C GLU A 20 -8.30 -0.43 -7.07
N ALA A 21 -8.93 -0.07 -5.94
CA ALA A 21 -8.75 1.24 -5.33
C ALA A 21 -7.29 1.51 -4.92
N VAL A 22 -6.64 0.53 -4.29
CA VAL A 22 -5.23 0.62 -3.90
C VAL A 22 -4.34 0.76 -5.12
N LYS A 23 -4.59 -0.01 -6.19
CA LYS A 23 -3.84 0.10 -7.44
C LYS A 23 -3.94 1.51 -8.04
N GLY A 24 -5.14 2.09 -8.10
CA GLY A 24 -5.35 3.45 -8.58
C GLY A 24 -4.60 4.49 -7.73
N ALA A 25 -4.63 4.37 -6.41
CA ALA A 25 -3.90 5.25 -5.51
C ALA A 25 -2.38 5.17 -5.72
N LEU A 26 -1.83 3.96 -5.88
CA LEU A 26 -0.40 3.77 -6.15
C LEU A 26 0.02 4.35 -7.51
N GLU A 27 -0.80 4.19 -8.55
CA GLU A 27 -0.56 4.80 -9.86
C GLU A 27 -0.61 6.34 -9.77
N GLN A 28 -1.55 6.89 -9.01
CA GLN A 28 -1.64 8.33 -8.81
C GLN A 28 -0.42 8.88 -8.05
N HIS A 29 0.01 8.20 -6.98
CA HIS A 29 1.23 8.53 -6.25
C HIS A 29 2.46 8.50 -7.17
N ARG A 30 2.56 7.49 -8.05
CA ARG A 30 3.61 7.40 -9.06
C ARG A 30 3.58 8.57 -10.04
N ARG A 31 2.40 8.96 -10.55
CA ARG A 31 2.24 10.14 -11.44
C ARG A 31 2.62 11.44 -10.74
N MET A 32 2.27 11.59 -9.48
CA MET A 32 2.57 12.77 -8.65
C MET A 32 4.01 12.76 -8.11
N LYS A 33 4.80 11.71 -8.36
CA LYS A 33 6.14 11.50 -7.81
C LYS A 33 6.18 11.52 -6.28
N VAL A 34 5.10 11.10 -5.63
CA VAL A 34 4.97 11.05 -4.17
C VAL A 34 5.17 9.60 -3.71
N PRO A 35 5.91 9.35 -2.61
CA PRO A 35 5.95 8.05 -1.97
C PRO A 35 4.57 7.55 -1.54
N ALA A 36 4.29 6.26 -1.68
CA ALA A 36 3.20 5.62 -0.95
C ALA A 36 3.75 4.95 0.32
N VAL A 37 3.03 5.07 1.44
CA VAL A 37 3.42 4.47 2.72
C VAL A 37 2.37 3.44 3.11
N TYR A 38 2.79 2.21 3.38
CA TYR A 38 1.89 1.14 3.84
C TYR A 38 2.59 0.25 4.86
N MET A 39 1.79 -0.50 5.61
CA MET A 39 2.30 -1.44 6.60
C MET A 39 2.37 -2.84 6.01
N ARG A 40 3.52 -3.51 6.14
CA ARG A 40 3.72 -4.90 5.72
C ARG A 40 4.44 -5.66 6.82
N ASN A 41 3.86 -6.77 7.28
CA ASN A 41 4.42 -7.61 8.35
C ASN A 41 4.75 -6.81 9.63
N GLY A 42 3.87 -5.88 10.03
CA GLY A 42 4.07 -5.00 11.20
C GLY A 42 5.16 -3.94 11.02
N ARG A 43 5.72 -3.77 9.83
CA ARG A 43 6.75 -2.76 9.51
C ARG A 43 6.19 -1.72 8.55
N ILE A 44 6.60 -0.47 8.74
CA ILE A 44 6.27 0.63 7.82
C ILE A 44 7.18 0.52 6.59
N VAL A 45 6.57 0.46 5.43
CA VAL A 45 7.24 0.33 4.14
C VAL A 45 6.84 1.49 3.24
N TYR A 46 7.82 2.05 2.55
CA TYR A 46 7.63 3.14 1.60
C TYR A 46 7.86 2.60 0.18
N LEU A 47 6.86 2.73 -0.68
CA LEU A 47 7.00 2.53 -2.12
C LEU A 47 7.33 3.86 -2.76
N MET A 48 8.57 3.97 -3.24
CA MET A 48 9.01 5.09 -4.05
C MET A 48 8.35 5.05 -5.43
N PRO A 49 8.16 6.21 -6.08
CA PRO A 49 7.55 6.28 -7.41
C PRO A 49 8.34 5.53 -8.50
N ASP A 50 9.63 5.24 -8.28
CA ASP A 50 10.46 4.42 -9.17
C ASP A 50 10.26 2.90 -8.98
N GLY A 51 9.38 2.49 -8.06
CA GLY A 51 9.09 1.08 -7.76
C GLY A 51 9.99 0.48 -6.68
N ARG A 52 11.00 1.21 -6.18
CA ARG A 52 11.78 0.78 -5.03
C ARG A 52 10.95 0.76 -3.76
N VAL A 53 11.03 -0.36 -3.05
CA VAL A 53 10.42 -0.56 -1.74
C VAL A 53 11.50 -0.35 -0.68
N VAL A 54 11.36 0.66 0.17
CA VAL A 54 12.32 0.98 1.24
C VAL A 54 11.65 0.87 2.60
N ASN A 55 12.34 0.25 3.56
CA ASN A 55 11.83 -0.01 4.91
C ASN A 55 12.20 1.11 5.91
N LYS A 56 12.90 2.13 5.44
CA LYS A 56 13.16 3.40 6.13
C LYS A 56 12.97 4.51 5.12
N PRO A 57 12.32 5.63 5.47
CA PRO A 57 12.46 6.83 4.66
C PRO A 57 13.96 7.13 4.65
N ASN A 58 14.52 7.30 3.45
CA ASN A 58 15.94 7.57 3.26
C ASN A 58 16.35 8.69 4.23
N ASP A 59 17.15 8.37 5.24
CA ASP A 59 17.65 9.30 6.26
C ASP A 59 18.74 10.18 5.63
N ARG A 60 18.41 10.88 4.54
CA ARG A 60 19.23 11.93 3.95
C ARG A 60 19.08 13.25 4.71
N LYS A 61 18.72 13.18 6.00
CA LYS A 61 18.71 14.30 6.94
C LYS A 61 19.58 14.07 8.19
N SER A 62 20.44 13.07 8.20
CA SER A 62 21.69 13.15 8.96
C SER A 62 22.74 13.85 8.10
N ALA A 63 22.46 15.12 7.77
CA ALA A 63 23.37 16.02 7.10
C ALA A 63 24.51 16.38 8.07
N LYS A 64 25.75 16.09 7.66
CA LYS A 64 26.91 16.97 7.76
C LYS A 64 26.92 17.92 8.98
N LYS A 65 27.59 17.52 10.05
CA LYS A 65 28.50 18.40 10.81
C LYS A 65 29.50 17.57 11.61
#